data_AF-A0A936JMJ9-F1
#
_entry.id   AF-A0A936JMJ9-F1
#
_cell.length_a   1.000
_cell.length_b   1.000
_cell.length_c   1.000
_cell.angle_alpha   90.00
_cell.angle_beta   90.00
_cell.angle_gamma   90.00
#
_symmetry.space_group_name_H-M   'P 1'
#
loop_
_entity.id
_entity.type
_entity.pdbx_description
1 polymer ?
#
loop_
_entity_poly.entity_id
_entity_poly.type
_entity_poly.pdbx_seq_one_letter_code
_entity_poly.pdbx_strand_id
1 'polypeptide(L)'
;MSHVPLHLSVTDFDAYAPEKATSKAYSRPRLEVKQRFLSWARAVVARLAALGISVDVHGSDEHPTLRNKSRVDCQWVFFSRDRVARDELDRLLDAGRTISAAIDDPSPFARHAFLALRLDSLRVEVCFAVHPEAQVDIDNLRARLSAKAEAREGVQALSAELTTALHALPDEFAIGVGDERIAAHAATPAVIETMLERAAEGQVPLWIGWSVPRDVALEHVDTIGEQLEDALIALAPIYVLVSWSRQNDHIALDRRLEGIERERARTHAEVEAQTEKWRAEQAAARERSLSEARARGENEHPRHHGPGFGRGPGGPRRPQLDSLFKPGSAAAGDRERREVRDAEPKKAAATPAGRGREQGETTPRPRPVAPVEHGPEQPSRISIQTSSAPSPTTIEKGARVRVLRGAFAEKIGVVNELDGRGGARVMLGLLSTRIDTTDLVLVPDARERPALQSSHRKPATPKAR
;
A
#
# COMPACT_ATOMS: atom_id res chain seq x y z
N MET A 1 -6.20 -21.90 13.59
CA MET A 1 -7.19 -21.25 12.71
C MET A 1 -7.00 -21.85 11.33
N SER A 2 -8.07 -22.31 10.67
CA SER A 2 -7.99 -22.87 9.32
C SER A 2 -7.47 -21.81 8.36
N HIS A 3 -6.33 -22.09 7.72
CA HIS A 3 -5.78 -21.27 6.64
C HIS A 3 -6.82 -21.20 5.51
N VAL A 4 -7.17 -19.98 5.09
CA VAL A 4 -8.13 -19.78 3.99
C VAL A 4 -7.28 -19.57 2.74
N PRO A 5 -7.25 -20.55 1.81
CA PRO A 5 -6.46 -20.42 0.60
C PRO A 5 -6.97 -19.25 -0.25
N LEU A 6 -6.04 -18.56 -0.89
CA LEU A 6 -6.37 -17.46 -1.80
C LEU A 6 -6.82 -18.02 -3.16
N HIS A 7 -8.13 -18.20 -3.32
CA HIS A 7 -8.71 -18.64 -4.58
C HIS A 7 -8.99 -17.44 -5.50
N LEU A 8 -8.28 -17.39 -6.64
CA LEU A 8 -8.45 -16.40 -7.70
C LEU A 8 -9.31 -16.95 -8.85
N SER A 9 -10.15 -16.09 -9.42
CA SER A 9 -11.06 -16.47 -10.51
C SER A 9 -11.01 -15.45 -11.66
N VAL A 10 -11.49 -15.86 -12.83
CA VAL A 10 -11.63 -15.00 -14.02
C VAL A 10 -12.38 -13.70 -13.69
N THR A 11 -13.45 -13.81 -12.89
CA THR A 11 -14.27 -12.67 -12.46
C THR A 11 -13.53 -11.69 -11.56
N ASP A 12 -12.51 -12.15 -10.83
CA ASP A 12 -11.72 -11.28 -9.96
C ASP A 12 -10.86 -10.33 -10.79
N PHE A 13 -10.14 -10.85 -11.78
CA PHE A 13 -9.37 -10.01 -12.73
C PHE A 13 -10.30 -9.10 -13.55
N ASP A 14 -11.42 -9.65 -14.03
CA ASP A 14 -12.37 -8.91 -14.85
C ASP A 14 -13.05 -7.76 -14.09
N ALA A 15 -13.08 -7.77 -12.76
CA ALA A 15 -13.62 -6.65 -11.97
C ALA A 15 -12.75 -5.38 -12.09
N TYR A 16 -11.49 -5.51 -12.50
CA TYR A 16 -10.52 -4.43 -12.60
C TYR A 16 -10.21 -4.00 -14.05
N ALA A 17 -10.98 -4.49 -15.04
CA ALA A 17 -10.78 -4.09 -16.43
C ALA A 17 -10.90 -2.56 -16.61
N PRO A 18 -10.11 -1.92 -17.50
CA PRO A 18 -10.06 -0.47 -17.66
C PRO A 18 -11.44 0.18 -17.91
N GLU A 19 -12.29 -0.47 -18.69
CA GLU A 19 -13.65 -0.03 -19.02
C GLU A 19 -14.63 -0.12 -17.85
N LYS A 20 -14.28 -0.86 -16.79
CA LYS A 20 -15.07 -1.03 -15.57
C LYS A 20 -14.57 -0.18 -14.42
N ALA A 21 -13.38 0.41 -14.52
CA ALA A 21 -12.67 1.03 -13.41
C ALA A 21 -13.48 2.16 -12.72
N THR A 22 -14.30 2.89 -13.47
CA THR A 22 -15.15 3.99 -12.96
C THR A 22 -16.56 3.54 -12.55
N SER A 23 -16.94 2.29 -12.84
CA SER A 23 -18.30 1.79 -12.63
C SER A 23 -18.51 1.27 -11.21
N LYS A 24 -19.56 1.76 -10.55
CA LYS A 24 -20.01 1.27 -9.23
C LYS A 24 -20.66 -0.12 -9.28
N ALA A 25 -21.03 -0.62 -10.46
CA ALA A 25 -21.60 -1.96 -10.61
C ALA A 25 -20.62 -3.07 -10.17
N TYR A 26 -19.31 -2.78 -10.22
CA TYR A 26 -18.24 -3.70 -9.85
C TYR A 26 -17.73 -3.53 -8.42
N SER A 27 -18.31 -2.62 -7.62
CA SER A 27 -17.88 -2.41 -6.23
C SER A 27 -18.06 -3.67 -5.36
N ARG A 28 -19.13 -4.44 -5.58
CA ARG A 28 -19.38 -5.68 -4.81
C ARG A 28 -18.35 -6.78 -5.14
N PRO A 29 -18.12 -7.16 -6.42
CA PRO A 29 -17.04 -8.07 -6.77
C PRO A 29 -15.67 -7.66 -6.20
N ARG A 30 -15.33 -6.37 -6.28
CA ARG A 30 -14.05 -5.85 -5.73
C ARG A 30 -13.99 -5.95 -4.20
N LEU A 31 -15.11 -5.70 -3.51
CA LEU A 31 -15.20 -5.89 -2.06
C LEU A 31 -14.96 -7.35 -1.67
N GLU A 32 -15.54 -8.29 -2.42
CA GLU A 32 -15.36 -9.73 -2.17
C GLU A 32 -13.88 -10.14 -2.36
N VAL A 33 -13.21 -9.62 -3.40
CA VAL A 33 -11.75 -9.79 -3.60
C VAL A 33 -10.96 -9.22 -2.42
N LYS A 34 -11.23 -7.96 -2.04
CA LYS A 34 -10.57 -7.30 -0.90
C LYS A 34 -10.72 -8.10 0.39
N GLN A 35 -11.91 -8.62 0.69
CA GLN A 35 -12.15 -9.43 1.89
C GLN A 35 -11.35 -10.74 1.89
N ARG A 36 -11.27 -11.43 0.74
CA ARG A 36 -10.42 -12.63 0.60
C ARG A 36 -8.95 -12.30 0.81
N PHE A 37 -8.46 -11.21 0.20
CA PHE A 37 -7.07 -10.79 0.32
C PHE A 37 -6.72 -10.40 1.78
N LEU A 38 -7.60 -9.67 2.46
CA LEU A 38 -7.41 -9.33 3.88
C LEU A 38 -7.44 -10.57 4.77
N SER A 39 -8.21 -11.61 4.40
CA SER A 39 -8.20 -12.87 5.13
C SER A 39 -6.90 -13.64 4.96
N TRP A 40 -6.43 -13.75 3.73
CA TRP A 40 -5.14 -14.34 3.38
C TRP A 40 -3.97 -13.60 4.06
N ALA A 41 -3.99 -12.27 4.03
CA ALA A 41 -2.95 -11.43 4.60
C ALA A 41 -2.75 -11.64 6.11
N ARG A 42 -3.77 -12.09 6.86
CA ARG A 42 -3.59 -12.44 8.28
C ARG A 42 -2.60 -13.59 8.49
N ALA A 43 -2.54 -14.56 7.57
CA ALA A 43 -1.55 -15.63 7.63
C ALA A 43 -0.14 -15.08 7.40
N VAL A 44 0.01 -14.19 6.41
CA VAL A 44 1.28 -13.49 6.14
C VAL A 44 1.75 -12.66 7.34
N VAL A 45 0.85 -11.91 7.99
CA VAL A 45 1.18 -11.15 9.21
C VAL A 45 1.72 -12.06 10.30
N ALA A 46 1.07 -13.21 10.55
CA ALA A 46 1.53 -14.16 11.55
C ALA A 46 2.94 -14.70 11.24
N ARG A 47 3.23 -14.96 9.95
CA ARG A 47 4.55 -15.41 9.49
C ARG A 47 5.61 -14.31 9.59
N LEU A 48 5.29 -13.07 9.23
CA LEU A 48 6.19 -11.92 9.42
C LEU A 48 6.48 -11.66 10.90
N ALA A 49 5.47 -11.77 11.76
CA ALA A 49 5.63 -11.64 13.21
C ALA A 49 6.54 -12.73 13.80
N ALA A 50 6.48 -13.96 13.27
CA ALA A 50 7.40 -15.03 13.65
C ALA A 50 8.87 -14.74 13.28
N LEU A 51 9.11 -13.86 12.30
CA LEU A 51 10.43 -13.33 11.94
C LEU A 51 10.80 -12.06 12.74
N GLY A 52 9.97 -11.65 13.70
CA GLY A 52 10.18 -10.42 14.49
C GLY A 52 9.77 -9.14 13.76
N ILE A 53 9.00 -9.24 12.67
CA ILE A 53 8.59 -8.09 11.86
C ILE A 53 7.11 -7.80 12.15
N SER A 54 6.87 -6.68 12.86
CA SER A 54 5.54 -6.20 13.19
C SER A 54 4.99 -5.35 12.04
N VAL A 55 3.87 -5.78 11.45
CA VAL A 55 3.19 -5.07 10.37
C VAL A 55 1.69 -4.99 10.59
N ASP A 56 1.11 -3.91 10.11
CA ASP A 56 -0.34 -3.75 9.97
C ASP A 56 -0.76 -4.00 8.52
N VAL A 57 -1.99 -4.47 8.34
CA VAL A 57 -2.56 -4.75 7.01
C VAL A 57 -3.72 -3.82 6.69
N HIS A 58 -3.69 -3.27 5.49
CA HIS A 58 -4.74 -2.39 4.97
C HIS A 58 -5.05 -2.69 3.51
N GLY A 59 -6.32 -2.59 3.10
CA GLY A 59 -6.72 -2.74 1.71
C GLY A 59 -7.11 -1.40 1.08
N SER A 60 -6.75 -1.17 -0.18
CA SER A 60 -7.18 0.02 -0.93
C SER A 60 -8.72 0.08 -1.08
N ASP A 61 -9.23 1.26 -1.43
CA ASP A 61 -10.65 1.47 -1.72
C ASP A 61 -11.11 0.58 -2.89
N GLU A 62 -12.17 -0.19 -2.68
CA GLU A 62 -12.76 -1.09 -3.68
C GLU A 62 -13.82 -0.42 -4.57
N HIS A 63 -14.24 0.79 -4.21
CA HIS A 63 -15.25 1.55 -4.94
C HIS A 63 -14.66 2.87 -5.47
N PRO A 64 -15.14 3.40 -6.61
CA PRO A 64 -14.74 4.71 -7.10
C PRO A 64 -15.08 5.82 -6.08
N THR A 65 -14.05 6.48 -5.54
CA THR A 65 -14.12 7.58 -4.57
C THR A 65 -13.36 8.79 -5.09
N LEU A 66 -13.54 9.97 -4.48
CA LEU A 66 -12.68 11.12 -4.81
C LEU A 66 -11.20 10.83 -4.52
N ARG A 67 -10.90 10.01 -3.49
CA ARG A 67 -9.54 9.62 -3.11
C ARG A 67 -8.84 8.87 -4.25
N ASN A 68 -9.48 7.87 -4.85
CA ASN A 68 -8.89 7.15 -5.98
C ASN A 68 -9.20 7.77 -7.36
N LYS A 69 -9.46 9.10 -7.41
CA LYS A 69 -9.79 9.81 -8.66
C LYS A 69 -10.98 9.18 -9.41
N SER A 70 -11.93 8.65 -8.66
CA SER A 70 -13.12 7.92 -9.12
C SER A 70 -12.78 6.74 -10.04
N ARG A 71 -11.68 6.04 -9.75
CA ARG A 71 -11.19 4.91 -10.56
C ARG A 71 -10.65 3.81 -9.67
N VAL A 72 -11.00 2.56 -9.98
CA VAL A 72 -10.43 1.36 -9.36
C VAL A 72 -10.05 0.37 -10.45
N ASP A 73 -8.79 0.41 -10.87
CA ASP A 73 -8.18 -0.47 -11.87
C ASP A 73 -7.29 -1.55 -11.26
N CYS A 74 -7.15 -1.56 -9.94
CA CYS A 74 -6.47 -2.60 -9.18
C CYS A 74 -6.95 -2.62 -7.73
N GLN A 75 -6.68 -3.72 -7.05
CA GLN A 75 -6.84 -3.87 -5.61
C GLN A 75 -5.48 -4.09 -4.98
N TRP A 76 -5.20 -3.31 -3.96
CA TRP A 76 -4.01 -3.46 -3.13
C TRP A 76 -4.38 -3.99 -1.75
N VAL A 77 -3.49 -4.79 -1.19
CA VAL A 77 -3.36 -5.05 0.24
C VAL A 77 -1.93 -4.73 0.64
N PHE A 78 -1.78 -3.71 1.48
CA PHE A 78 -0.51 -3.19 1.97
C PHE A 78 -0.19 -3.80 3.33
N PHE A 79 1.07 -4.17 3.52
CA PHE A 79 1.68 -4.50 4.80
C PHE A 79 2.68 -3.39 5.09
N SER A 80 2.33 -2.52 6.02
CA SER A 80 3.18 -1.40 6.43
C SER A 80 3.53 -1.56 7.89
N ARG A 81 4.37 -0.65 8.40
CA ARG A 81 4.69 -0.56 9.81
C ARG A 81 3.43 -0.63 10.66
N ASP A 82 3.54 -1.24 11.84
CA ASP A 82 2.44 -1.24 12.80
C ASP A 82 1.99 0.19 13.14
N ARG A 83 0.79 0.28 13.70
CA ARG A 83 0.15 1.55 14.02
C ARG A 83 1.01 2.43 14.91
N VAL A 84 1.75 1.86 15.85
CA VAL A 84 2.56 2.65 16.80
C VAL A 84 3.71 3.32 16.07
N ALA A 85 4.49 2.55 15.31
CA ALA A 85 5.60 3.08 14.52
C ALA A 85 5.12 4.06 13.44
N ARG A 86 3.93 3.84 12.87
CA ARG A 86 3.33 4.76 11.90
C ARG A 86 2.88 6.07 12.53
N ASP A 87 2.17 6.01 13.66
CA ASP A 87 1.71 7.19 14.39
C ASP A 87 2.90 8.06 14.86
N GLU A 88 4.04 7.45 15.21
CA GLU A 88 5.29 8.17 15.51
C GLU A 88 5.83 8.93 14.29
N LEU A 89 5.87 8.29 13.13
CA LEU A 89 6.36 8.89 11.88
C LEU A 89 5.40 9.95 11.32
N ASP A 90 4.10 9.68 11.33
CA ASP A 90 3.10 10.59 10.78
C ASP A 90 3.12 11.94 11.54
N ARG A 91 3.38 11.92 12.86
CA ARG A 91 3.58 13.17 13.65
C ARG A 91 4.71 14.05 13.13
N LEU A 92 5.78 13.46 12.58
CA LEU A 92 6.89 14.20 11.98
C LEU A 92 6.54 14.68 10.58
N LEU A 93 6.01 13.78 9.77
CA LEU A 93 5.67 14.07 8.39
C LEU A 93 4.57 15.14 8.28
N ASP A 94 3.65 15.19 9.23
CA ASP A 94 2.58 16.19 9.28
C ASP A 94 3.07 17.58 9.73
N ALA A 95 4.18 17.67 10.48
CA ALA A 95 4.71 18.94 10.96
C ALA A 95 5.19 19.86 9.81
N GLY A 96 5.59 19.28 8.68
CA GLY A 96 6.03 20.02 7.48
C GLY A 96 4.93 20.21 6.43
N ARG A 97 3.72 19.68 6.64
CA ARG A 97 2.71 19.57 5.57
C ARG A 97 1.65 20.67 5.68
N THR A 98 1.26 21.21 4.52
CA THR A 98 0.10 22.11 4.46
C THR A 98 -1.21 21.32 4.55
N ILE A 99 -2.25 21.95 5.09
CA ILE A 99 -3.60 21.36 5.18
C ILE A 99 -4.12 20.94 3.79
N SER A 100 -3.84 21.72 2.74
CA SER A 100 -4.24 21.37 1.36
C SER A 100 -3.60 20.07 0.90
N ALA A 101 -2.29 19.90 1.14
CA ALA A 101 -1.59 18.68 0.75
C ALA A 101 -2.08 17.45 1.53
N ALA A 102 -2.57 17.62 2.76
CA ALA A 102 -3.17 16.53 3.54
C ALA A 102 -4.58 16.13 3.04
N ILE A 103 -5.35 17.09 2.50
CA ILE A 103 -6.67 16.83 1.92
C ILE A 103 -6.55 16.14 0.56
N ASP A 104 -5.57 16.56 -0.24
CA ASP A 104 -5.32 16.01 -1.59
C ASP A 104 -4.56 14.67 -1.57
N ASP A 105 -4.10 14.21 -0.40
CA ASP A 105 -3.44 12.91 -0.25
C ASP A 105 -4.47 11.78 -0.38
N PRO A 106 -4.44 11.02 -1.49
CA PRO A 106 -5.44 9.99 -1.71
C PRO A 106 -5.22 8.76 -0.82
N SER A 107 -4.03 8.56 -0.24
CA SER A 107 -3.72 7.32 0.47
C SER A 107 -2.51 7.43 1.43
N PRO A 108 -2.71 7.24 2.75
CA PRO A 108 -1.63 7.31 3.74
C PRO A 108 -0.52 6.27 3.52
N PHE A 109 -0.74 5.26 2.67
CA PHE A 109 0.23 4.20 2.37
C PHE A 109 1.37 4.68 1.45
N ALA A 110 1.16 5.77 0.69
CA ALA A 110 2.19 6.34 -0.18
C ALA A 110 3.36 6.99 0.59
N ARG A 111 3.20 7.18 1.91
CA ARG A 111 4.16 7.89 2.79
C ARG A 111 5.20 6.97 3.44
N HIS A 112 5.13 5.68 3.18
CA HIS A 112 5.96 4.67 3.85
C HIS A 112 6.47 3.65 2.84
N ALA A 113 7.61 3.03 3.13
CA ALA A 113 7.97 1.77 2.52
C ALA A 113 6.98 0.67 2.97
N PHE A 114 6.58 -0.19 2.04
CA PHE A 114 5.60 -1.25 2.32
C PHE A 114 5.91 -2.53 1.55
N LEU A 115 5.42 -3.65 2.07
CA LEU A 115 5.16 -4.85 1.29
C LEU A 115 3.71 -4.79 0.78
N ALA A 116 3.40 -5.43 -0.34
CA ALA A 116 2.05 -5.44 -0.86
C ALA A 116 1.72 -6.68 -1.69
N LEU A 117 0.43 -7.02 -1.71
CA LEU A 117 -0.21 -7.81 -2.75
C LEU A 117 -1.05 -6.85 -3.61
N ARG A 118 -0.92 -6.94 -4.94
CA ARG A 118 -1.74 -6.19 -5.89
C ARG A 118 -2.36 -7.13 -6.91
N LEU A 119 -3.63 -6.92 -7.22
CA LEU A 119 -4.33 -7.55 -8.34
C LEU A 119 -4.84 -6.48 -9.29
N ASP A 120 -4.55 -6.62 -10.58
CA ASP A 120 -5.17 -5.84 -11.66
C ASP A 120 -5.85 -6.77 -12.67
N SER A 121 -6.28 -6.25 -13.83
CA SER A 121 -6.95 -7.08 -14.84
C SER A 121 -6.04 -8.06 -15.58
N LEU A 122 -4.73 -7.91 -15.47
CA LEU A 122 -3.72 -8.63 -16.25
C LEU A 122 -2.82 -9.53 -15.40
N ARG A 123 -2.66 -9.25 -14.11
CA ARG A 123 -1.72 -9.96 -13.23
C ARG A 123 -2.05 -9.80 -11.76
N VAL A 124 -1.49 -10.72 -10.97
CA VAL A 124 -1.33 -10.59 -9.52
C VAL A 124 0.16 -10.42 -9.22
N GLU A 125 0.51 -9.49 -8.32
CA GLU A 125 1.90 -9.25 -7.95
C GLU A 125 2.06 -9.12 -6.44
N VAL A 126 3.20 -9.57 -5.94
CA VAL A 126 3.67 -9.28 -4.58
C VAL A 126 4.97 -8.50 -4.67
N CYS A 127 5.10 -7.46 -3.86
CA CYS A 127 6.27 -6.60 -3.93
C CYS A 127 6.62 -5.94 -2.61
N PHE A 128 7.88 -5.56 -2.49
CA PHE A 128 8.37 -4.48 -1.68
C PHE A 128 8.44 -3.22 -2.56
N ALA A 129 7.92 -2.10 -2.06
CA ALA A 129 8.00 -0.83 -2.75
C ALA A 129 8.30 0.34 -1.82
N VAL A 130 9.03 1.31 -2.35
CA VAL A 130 9.25 2.62 -1.72
C VAL A 130 8.66 3.66 -2.66
N HIS A 131 7.56 4.25 -2.25
CA HIS A 131 6.90 5.30 -3.03
C HIS A 131 7.70 6.62 -2.93
N PRO A 132 7.72 7.48 -3.97
CA PRO A 132 8.44 8.75 -3.94
C PRO A 132 8.05 9.71 -2.80
N GLU A 133 6.83 9.56 -2.28
CA GLU A 133 6.33 10.35 -1.14
C GLU A 133 6.73 9.77 0.24
N ALA A 134 7.38 8.60 0.27
CA ALA A 134 7.92 8.01 1.49
C ALA A 134 9.23 8.71 1.91
N GLN A 135 9.14 10.00 2.20
CA GLN A 135 10.29 10.90 2.41
C GLN A 135 11.25 10.40 3.48
N VAL A 136 10.75 9.88 4.61
CA VAL A 136 11.60 9.36 5.68
C VAL A 136 12.42 8.17 5.21
N ASP A 137 11.79 7.24 4.49
CA ASP A 137 12.46 6.07 3.92
C ASP A 137 13.50 6.47 2.88
N ILE A 138 13.14 7.40 2.00
CA ILE A 138 14.01 7.92 0.95
C ILE A 138 15.18 8.71 1.53
N ASP A 139 14.96 9.60 2.49
CA ASP A 139 16.01 10.40 3.11
C ASP A 139 16.95 9.52 3.94
N ASN A 140 16.41 8.49 4.61
CA ASN A 140 17.23 7.49 5.30
C ASN A 140 18.10 6.71 4.32
N LEU A 141 17.52 6.27 3.20
CA LEU A 141 18.24 5.58 2.13
C LEU A 141 19.32 6.49 1.53
N ARG A 142 18.98 7.75 1.22
CA ARG A 142 19.91 8.76 0.72
C ARG A 142 21.02 9.05 1.71
N ALA A 143 20.72 9.16 3.01
CA ALA A 143 21.71 9.33 4.06
C ALA A 143 22.62 8.11 4.15
N ARG A 144 22.08 6.88 4.07
CA ARG A 144 22.88 5.65 4.07
C ARG A 144 23.81 5.56 2.85
N LEU A 145 23.36 6.03 1.69
CA LEU A 145 24.20 6.18 0.50
C LEU A 145 25.21 7.33 0.63
N SER A 146 24.86 8.43 1.28
CA SER A 146 25.74 9.62 1.36
C SER A 146 26.74 9.57 2.51
N ALA A 147 26.43 8.86 3.59
CA ALA A 147 27.10 8.93 4.90
C ALA A 147 28.58 8.52 4.89
N LYS A 148 29.13 8.15 3.73
CA LYS A 148 30.52 7.73 3.58
C LYS A 148 31.09 8.00 2.17
N ALA A 149 30.74 9.10 1.52
CA ALA A 149 31.44 9.52 0.29
C ALA A 149 32.95 9.76 0.52
N GLU A 150 33.36 10.14 1.74
CA GLU A 150 34.79 10.26 2.13
C GLU A 150 35.44 8.92 2.53
N ALA A 151 34.64 7.87 2.74
CA ALA A 151 35.11 6.53 3.11
C ALA A 151 34.26 5.48 2.37
N ARG A 152 34.46 5.31 1.05
CA ARG A 152 33.71 4.46 0.07
C ARG A 152 33.09 3.13 0.56
N GLU A 153 33.47 2.60 1.71
CA GLU A 153 32.95 1.43 2.40
C GLU A 153 31.43 1.46 2.70
N GLY A 154 30.78 2.62 2.91
CA GLY A 154 29.38 2.67 3.35
C GLY A 154 28.34 2.34 2.27
N VAL A 155 28.48 2.96 1.10
CA VAL A 155 27.64 2.66 -0.07
C VAL A 155 27.82 1.21 -0.48
N GLN A 156 29.08 0.77 -0.53
CA GLN A 156 29.42 -0.61 -0.86
C GLN A 156 28.78 -1.60 0.12
N ALA A 157 28.65 -1.25 1.40
CA ALA A 157 27.98 -2.12 2.38
C ALA A 157 26.48 -2.28 2.10
N LEU A 158 25.72 -1.18 1.90
CA LEU A 158 24.29 -1.29 1.59
C LEU A 158 24.06 -1.99 0.24
N SER A 159 24.78 -1.59 -0.80
CA SER A 159 24.66 -2.20 -2.13
C SER A 159 25.01 -3.68 -2.09
N ALA A 160 26.05 -4.09 -1.34
CA ALA A 160 26.43 -5.49 -1.19
C ALA A 160 25.40 -6.30 -0.36
N GLU A 161 24.89 -5.74 0.74
CA GLU A 161 23.83 -6.35 1.54
C GLU A 161 22.56 -6.56 0.71
N LEU A 162 22.14 -5.53 -0.03
CA LEU A 162 20.97 -5.61 -0.91
C LEU A 162 21.21 -6.57 -2.09
N THR A 163 22.40 -6.56 -2.70
CA THR A 163 22.78 -7.53 -3.74
C THR A 163 22.66 -8.96 -3.21
N THR A 164 23.19 -9.20 -2.00
CA THR A 164 23.13 -10.51 -1.35
C THR A 164 21.68 -10.92 -1.09
N ALA A 165 20.84 -10.01 -0.60
CA ALA A 165 19.43 -10.26 -0.38
C ALA A 165 18.67 -10.53 -1.69
N LEU A 166 18.95 -9.77 -2.75
CA LEU A 166 18.35 -9.96 -4.09
C LEU A 166 18.76 -11.30 -4.72
N HIS A 167 20.01 -11.73 -4.55
CA HIS A 167 20.50 -13.02 -5.05
C HIS A 167 19.95 -14.21 -4.26
N ALA A 168 19.46 -13.98 -3.05
CA ALA A 168 18.75 -14.98 -2.25
C ALA A 168 17.26 -15.10 -2.64
N LEU A 169 16.71 -14.15 -3.40
CA LEU A 169 15.35 -14.25 -3.92
C LEU A 169 15.26 -15.31 -5.03
N PRO A 170 14.08 -15.93 -5.20
CA PRO A 170 13.78 -16.79 -6.35
C PRO A 170 13.99 -16.08 -7.70
N ASP A 171 14.26 -16.86 -8.75
CA ASP A 171 14.62 -16.38 -10.08
C ASP A 171 13.52 -15.53 -10.76
N GLU A 172 12.28 -15.66 -10.32
CA GLU A 172 11.13 -14.92 -10.84
C GLU A 172 11.02 -13.49 -10.31
N PHE A 173 11.79 -13.16 -9.27
CA PHE A 173 11.83 -11.83 -8.73
C PHE A 173 12.58 -10.88 -9.67
N ALA A 174 12.10 -9.64 -9.70
CA ALA A 174 12.71 -8.55 -10.40
C ALA A 174 12.86 -7.33 -9.48
N ILE A 175 13.84 -6.50 -9.79
CA ILE A 175 14.06 -5.18 -9.19
C ILE A 175 13.98 -4.12 -10.29
N GLY A 176 13.44 -2.97 -9.96
CA GLY A 176 13.31 -1.89 -10.92
C GLY A 176 12.88 -0.57 -10.30
N VAL A 177 12.92 0.47 -11.13
CA VAL A 177 12.41 1.79 -10.78
C VAL A 177 11.48 2.24 -11.90
N GLY A 178 10.21 2.49 -11.57
CA GLY A 178 9.16 2.69 -12.57
C GLY A 178 8.92 1.43 -13.42
N ASP A 179 8.96 1.59 -14.74
CA ASP A 179 8.70 0.51 -15.70
C ASP A 179 9.96 -0.31 -16.06
N GLU A 180 11.15 0.20 -15.74
CA GLU A 180 12.41 -0.48 -16.01
C GLU A 180 12.67 -1.53 -14.93
N ARG A 181 12.68 -2.81 -15.32
CA ARG A 181 12.87 -3.95 -14.41
C ARG A 181 13.91 -4.92 -14.96
N ILE A 182 14.74 -5.45 -14.07
CA ILE A 182 15.68 -6.54 -14.34
C ILE A 182 15.46 -7.69 -13.35
N ALA A 183 15.89 -8.89 -13.70
CA ALA A 183 15.84 -10.01 -12.76
C ALA A 183 16.69 -9.72 -11.51
N ALA A 184 16.17 -10.07 -10.32
CA ALA A 184 16.83 -9.78 -9.05
C ALA A 184 18.23 -10.42 -8.96
N HIS A 185 18.38 -11.65 -9.45
CA HIS A 185 19.68 -12.34 -9.51
C HIS A 185 20.68 -11.71 -10.50
N ALA A 186 20.21 -10.92 -11.45
CA ALA A 186 21.04 -10.22 -12.43
C ALA A 186 21.46 -8.82 -11.95
N ALA A 187 20.93 -8.36 -10.82
CA ALA A 187 21.26 -7.07 -10.26
C ALA A 187 22.71 -7.04 -9.78
N THR A 188 23.48 -6.09 -10.30
CA THR A 188 24.86 -5.81 -9.85
C THR A 188 24.86 -4.62 -8.90
N PRO A 189 25.87 -4.48 -8.01
CA PRO A 189 25.96 -3.34 -7.10
C PRO A 189 25.85 -1.98 -7.80
N ALA A 190 26.53 -1.81 -8.95
CA ALA A 190 26.50 -0.57 -9.70
C ALA A 190 25.09 -0.24 -10.27
N VAL A 191 24.37 -1.26 -10.76
CA VAL A 191 23.00 -1.08 -11.25
C VAL A 191 22.05 -0.75 -10.10
N ILE A 192 22.23 -1.43 -8.95
CA ILE A 192 21.45 -1.15 -7.74
C ILE A 192 21.69 0.28 -7.27
N GLU A 193 22.94 0.76 -7.24
CA GLU A 193 23.27 2.14 -6.89
C GLU A 193 22.56 3.15 -7.79
N THR A 194 22.63 2.96 -9.12
CA THR A 194 21.92 3.83 -10.07
C THR A 194 20.40 3.81 -9.85
N MET A 195 19.82 2.64 -9.56
CA MET A 195 18.40 2.51 -9.25
C MET A 195 18.02 3.22 -7.95
N LEU A 196 18.83 3.08 -6.90
CA LEU A 196 18.61 3.71 -5.60
C LEU A 196 18.77 5.24 -5.69
N GLU A 197 19.73 5.74 -6.46
CA GLU A 197 19.90 7.17 -6.72
C GLU A 197 18.67 7.75 -7.41
N ARG A 198 18.19 7.11 -8.49
CA ARG A 198 16.97 7.54 -9.21
C ARG A 198 15.71 7.49 -8.35
N ALA A 199 15.57 6.45 -7.52
CA ALA A 199 14.48 6.34 -6.57
C ALA A 199 14.57 7.44 -5.50
N ALA A 200 15.78 7.73 -5.01
CA ALA A 200 16.01 8.77 -4.00
C ALA A 200 15.83 10.18 -4.57
N GLU A 201 16.04 10.40 -5.86
CA GLU A 201 15.69 11.65 -6.54
C GLU A 201 14.17 11.86 -6.69
N GLY A 202 13.36 10.89 -6.25
CA GLY A 202 11.89 11.00 -6.20
C GLY A 202 11.22 10.92 -7.56
N GLN A 203 11.94 10.48 -8.60
CA GLN A 203 11.41 10.45 -9.97
C GLN A 203 10.41 9.31 -10.18
N VAL A 204 10.64 8.17 -9.52
CA VAL A 204 9.91 6.91 -9.74
C VAL A 204 10.02 6.00 -8.52
N PRO A 205 8.99 5.18 -8.21
CA PRO A 205 9.04 4.27 -7.07
C PRO A 205 10.08 3.17 -7.28
N LEU A 206 10.83 2.86 -6.21
CA LEU A 206 11.62 1.63 -6.15
C LEU A 206 10.66 0.44 -5.98
N TRP A 207 10.86 -0.61 -6.76
CA TRP A 207 10.04 -1.81 -6.74
C TRP A 207 10.92 -3.06 -6.78
N ILE A 208 10.63 -4.02 -5.89
CA ILE A 208 11.26 -5.34 -5.87
C ILE A 208 10.14 -6.35 -5.65
N GLY A 209 9.96 -7.32 -6.54
CA GLY A 209 8.84 -8.24 -6.39
C GLY A 209 8.71 -9.28 -7.48
N TRP A 210 7.59 -9.99 -7.43
CA TRP A 210 7.21 -11.02 -8.38
C TRP A 210 5.83 -10.70 -8.95
N SER A 211 5.72 -10.72 -10.29
CA SER A 211 4.48 -10.50 -11.02
C SER A 211 4.09 -11.78 -11.74
N VAL A 212 2.86 -12.24 -11.53
CA VAL A 212 2.30 -13.47 -12.12
C VAL A 212 1.20 -13.09 -13.10
N PRO A 213 1.37 -13.38 -14.40
CA PRO A 213 0.35 -13.17 -15.41
C PRO A 213 -0.98 -13.86 -15.07
N ARG A 214 -2.10 -13.26 -15.49
CA ARG A 214 -3.46 -13.74 -15.20
C ARG A 214 -3.68 -15.20 -15.59
N ASP A 215 -3.26 -15.59 -16.78
CA ASP A 215 -3.38 -16.97 -17.29
C ASP A 215 -2.66 -17.97 -16.38
N VAL A 216 -1.42 -17.66 -16.01
CA VAL A 216 -0.62 -18.46 -15.07
C VAL A 216 -1.27 -18.54 -13.69
N ALA A 217 -1.74 -17.41 -13.16
CA ALA A 217 -2.39 -17.38 -11.84
C ALA A 217 -3.69 -18.22 -11.82
N LEU A 218 -4.44 -18.24 -12.92
CA LEU A 218 -5.66 -19.03 -13.06
C LEU A 218 -5.37 -20.53 -13.26
N GLU A 219 -4.28 -20.87 -13.97
CA GLU A 219 -3.84 -22.26 -14.13
C GLU A 219 -3.38 -22.87 -12.79
N HIS A 220 -2.80 -22.06 -11.91
CA HIS A 220 -2.25 -22.47 -10.62
C HIS A 220 -3.10 -22.05 -9.41
N VAL A 221 -4.42 -21.94 -9.56
CA VAL A 221 -5.32 -21.39 -8.52
C VAL A 221 -5.20 -22.10 -7.16
N ASP A 222 -4.93 -23.40 -7.16
CA ASP A 222 -4.85 -24.20 -5.94
C ASP A 222 -3.58 -23.94 -5.12
N THR A 223 -2.50 -23.48 -5.76
CA THR A 223 -1.17 -23.32 -5.11
C THR A 223 -0.69 -21.87 -5.07
N ILE A 224 -1.23 -21.00 -5.93
CA ILE A 224 -0.75 -19.63 -6.08
C ILE A 224 -0.87 -18.83 -4.79
N GLY A 225 -1.90 -19.10 -3.99
CA GLY A 225 -2.08 -18.46 -2.69
C GLY A 225 -0.88 -18.68 -1.75
N GLU A 226 -0.42 -19.92 -1.60
CA GLU A 226 0.73 -20.26 -0.75
C GLU A 226 2.03 -19.69 -1.33
N GLN A 227 2.20 -19.77 -2.65
CA GLN A 227 3.39 -19.25 -3.33
C GLN A 227 3.53 -17.73 -3.18
N LEU A 228 2.41 -16.97 -3.24
CA LEU A 228 2.42 -15.54 -3.00
C LEU A 228 2.74 -15.19 -1.54
N GLU A 229 2.38 -16.06 -0.57
CA GLU A 229 2.78 -15.86 0.83
C GLU A 229 4.28 -16.04 0.98
N ASP A 230 4.81 -17.15 0.47
CA ASP A 230 6.25 -17.44 0.51
C ASP A 230 7.06 -16.34 -0.16
N ALA A 231 6.57 -15.83 -1.29
CA ALA A 231 7.17 -14.71 -1.99
C ALA A 231 7.16 -13.41 -1.17
N LEU A 232 6.10 -13.09 -0.44
CA LEU A 232 6.09 -11.95 0.49
C LEU A 232 7.07 -12.14 1.65
N ILE A 233 7.16 -13.35 2.19
CA ILE A 233 8.12 -13.66 3.27
C ILE A 233 9.56 -13.55 2.79
N ALA A 234 9.85 -13.96 1.55
CA ALA A 234 11.17 -13.81 0.94
C ALA A 234 11.62 -12.34 0.81
N LEU A 235 10.67 -11.39 0.70
CA LEU A 235 10.93 -9.95 0.65
C LEU A 235 11.19 -9.32 2.03
N ALA A 236 10.93 -10.05 3.13
CA ALA A 236 11.01 -9.50 4.47
C ALA A 236 12.41 -8.97 4.87
N PRO A 237 13.54 -9.64 4.54
CA PRO A 237 14.87 -9.11 4.80
C PRO A 237 15.14 -7.79 4.06
N ILE A 238 14.65 -7.66 2.82
CA ILE A 238 14.80 -6.44 2.02
C ILE A 238 13.96 -5.30 2.63
N TYR A 239 12.73 -5.60 3.07
CA TYR A 239 11.90 -4.65 3.78
C TYR A 239 12.61 -4.10 5.03
N VAL A 240 13.19 -4.95 5.87
CA VAL A 240 13.94 -4.54 7.07
C VAL A 240 15.18 -3.71 6.72
N LEU A 241 15.88 -4.09 5.63
CA LEU A 241 17.10 -3.42 5.19
C LEU A 241 16.85 -1.98 4.73
N VAL A 242 15.77 -1.75 3.98
CA VAL A 242 15.50 -0.48 3.30
C VAL A 242 14.57 0.42 4.11
N SER A 243 13.57 -0.13 4.78
CA SER A 243 12.62 0.67 5.55
C SER A 243 13.29 1.31 6.76
N TRP A 244 13.02 2.61 6.98
CA TRP A 244 13.46 3.30 8.20
C TRP A 244 12.92 2.59 9.44
N SER A 245 13.81 2.44 10.42
CA SER A 245 13.51 2.00 11.78
C SER A 245 14.52 2.65 12.73
N ARG A 246 14.26 2.63 14.03
CA ARG A 246 15.21 3.17 15.03
C ARG A 246 16.58 2.46 15.01
N GLN A 247 16.62 1.20 14.57
CA GLN A 247 17.87 0.43 14.46
C GLN A 247 18.70 0.82 13.23
N ASN A 248 18.10 1.52 12.27
CA ASN A 248 18.68 1.90 10.99
C ASN A 248 18.41 3.40 10.71
N ASP A 249 18.57 4.24 11.74
CA ASP A 249 18.30 5.67 11.68
C ASP A 249 19.55 6.47 11.26
N HIS A 250 19.74 6.63 9.95
CA HIS A 250 20.86 7.38 9.38
C HIS A 250 20.59 8.89 9.26
N ILE A 251 19.36 9.33 9.50
CA ILE A 251 18.96 10.75 9.46
C ILE A 251 18.85 11.37 10.86
N ALA A 252 19.21 10.61 11.91
CA ALA A 252 19.08 11.00 13.31
C ALA A 252 17.66 11.49 13.66
N LEU A 253 16.66 10.85 13.07
CA LEU A 253 15.25 11.15 13.26
C LEU A 253 14.83 10.90 14.71
N ASP A 254 15.40 9.91 15.38
CA ASP A 254 15.10 9.58 16.79
C ASP A 254 15.41 10.79 17.70
N ARG A 255 16.54 11.47 17.46
CA ARG A 255 16.89 12.71 18.20
C ARG A 255 15.92 13.85 17.91
N ARG A 256 15.43 13.95 16.67
CA ARG A 256 14.43 14.97 16.28
C ARG A 256 13.07 14.68 16.92
N LEU A 257 12.65 13.42 16.95
CA LEU A 257 11.44 12.95 17.62
C LEU A 257 11.46 13.32 19.10
N GLU A 258 12.54 12.96 19.81
CA GLU A 258 12.70 13.32 21.22
C GLU A 258 12.64 14.84 21.45
N GLY A 259 13.23 15.63 20.54
CA GLY A 259 13.19 17.08 20.61
C GLY A 259 11.76 17.64 20.53
N ILE A 260 10.99 17.16 19.55
CA ILE A 260 9.59 17.57 19.35
C ILE A 260 8.72 17.13 20.53
N GLU A 261 8.94 15.94 21.08
CA GLU A 261 8.21 15.46 22.26
C GLU A 261 8.51 16.31 23.50
N ARG A 262 9.76 16.67 23.74
CA ARG A 262 10.14 17.58 24.84
C ARG A 262 9.50 18.96 24.69
N GLU A 263 9.47 19.50 23.47
CA GLU A 263 8.84 20.79 23.19
C GLU A 263 7.32 20.75 23.42
N ARG A 264 6.65 19.69 22.98
CA ARG A 264 5.21 19.49 23.23
C ARG A 264 4.89 19.30 24.70
N ALA A 265 5.70 18.53 25.43
CA ALA A 265 5.53 18.38 26.88
C ALA A 265 5.65 19.74 27.59
N ARG A 266 6.58 20.60 27.13
CA ARG A 266 6.73 21.96 27.64
C ARG A 266 5.51 22.83 27.32
N THR A 267 5.04 22.86 26.07
CA THR A 267 3.87 23.68 25.70
C THR A 267 2.59 23.21 26.40
N HIS A 268 2.39 21.90 26.56
CA HIS A 268 1.27 21.36 27.33
C HIS A 268 1.33 21.78 28.79
N ALA A 269 2.50 21.67 29.44
CA ALA A 269 2.69 22.11 30.81
C ALA A 269 2.46 23.63 30.96
N GLU A 270 2.84 24.44 29.98
CA GLU A 270 2.58 25.88 29.95
C GLU A 270 1.07 26.18 29.81
N VAL A 271 0.34 25.46 28.95
CA VAL A 271 -1.12 25.59 28.79
C VAL A 271 -1.87 25.12 30.03
N GLU A 272 -1.45 24.01 30.65
CA GLU A 272 -2.02 23.55 31.92
C GLU A 272 -1.79 24.57 33.02
N ALA A 273 -0.57 25.11 33.15
CA ALA A 273 -0.27 26.16 34.11
C ALA A 273 -1.10 27.43 33.87
N GLN A 274 -1.35 27.82 32.61
CA GLN A 274 -2.26 28.93 32.28
C GLN A 274 -3.71 28.61 32.65
N THR A 275 -4.16 27.39 32.38
CA THR A 275 -5.51 26.94 32.69
C THR A 275 -5.74 26.89 34.21
N GLU A 276 -4.75 26.43 34.97
CA GLU A 276 -4.77 26.45 36.44
C GLU A 276 -4.77 27.87 36.99
N LYS A 277 -3.94 28.77 36.44
CA LYS A 277 -3.97 30.21 36.80
C LYS A 277 -5.35 30.82 36.57
N TRP A 278 -5.94 30.58 35.40
CA TRP A 278 -7.28 31.08 35.08
C TRP A 278 -8.36 30.49 36.01
N ARG A 279 -8.27 29.20 36.36
CA ARG A 279 -9.17 28.56 37.33
C ARG A 279 -9.01 29.16 38.73
N ALA A 280 -7.78 29.42 39.17
CA ALA A 280 -7.48 30.04 40.45
C ALA A 280 -8.00 31.49 40.50
N GLU A 281 -7.82 32.26 39.44
CA GLU A 281 -8.36 33.62 39.31
C GLU A 281 -9.90 33.63 39.35
N GLN A 282 -10.55 32.71 38.64
CA GLN A 282 -12.00 32.52 38.67
C GLN A 282 -12.49 32.14 40.07
N ALA A 283 -11.77 31.25 40.78
CA ALA A 283 -12.09 30.88 42.15
C ALA A 283 -11.95 32.09 43.11
N ALA A 284 -10.85 32.83 43.03
CA ALA A 284 -10.62 34.03 43.83
C ALA A 284 -11.62 35.15 43.52
N ALA A 285 -12.05 35.31 42.25
CA ALA A 285 -13.11 36.23 41.88
C ALA A 285 -14.45 35.84 42.50
N ARG A 286 -14.82 34.55 42.45
CA ARG A 286 -16.04 34.03 43.11
C ARG A 286 -16.01 34.23 44.62
N GLU A 287 -14.87 33.97 45.26
CA GLU A 287 -14.70 34.18 46.70
C GLU A 287 -14.84 35.67 47.07
N ARG A 288 -14.22 36.56 46.30
CA ARG A 288 -14.39 38.02 46.47
C ARG A 288 -15.86 38.42 46.34
N SER A 289 -16.55 37.96 45.30
CA SER A 289 -17.98 38.24 45.13
C SER A 289 -18.84 37.71 46.29
N LEU A 290 -18.53 36.51 46.81
CA LEU A 290 -19.22 35.95 47.98
C LEU A 290 -18.94 36.75 49.25
N SER A 291 -17.69 37.19 49.47
CA SER A 291 -17.33 38.04 50.62
C SER A 291 -18.01 39.41 50.56
N GLU A 292 -18.08 40.03 49.39
CA GLU A 292 -18.78 41.31 49.19
C GLU A 292 -20.28 41.17 49.41
N ALA A 293 -20.89 40.07 48.95
CA ALA A 293 -22.30 39.79 49.20
C ALA A 293 -22.59 39.60 50.70
N ARG A 294 -21.72 38.90 51.43
CA ARG A 294 -21.81 38.75 52.90
C ARG A 294 -21.68 40.11 53.60
N ALA A 295 -20.70 40.92 53.23
CA ALA A 295 -20.49 42.25 53.81
C ALA A 295 -21.66 43.21 53.54
N ARG A 296 -22.31 43.11 52.38
CA ARG A 296 -23.55 43.87 52.10
C ARG A 296 -24.73 43.38 52.93
N GLY A 297 -24.88 42.07 53.12
CA GLY A 297 -25.94 41.47 53.93
C GLY A 297 -25.86 41.83 55.42
N GLU A 298 -24.65 42.00 55.99
CA GLU A 298 -24.48 42.44 57.38
C GLU A 298 -24.83 43.93 57.61
N ASN A 299 -24.71 44.77 56.58
CA ASN A 299 -25.10 46.18 56.64
C ASN A 299 -26.61 46.41 56.40
N GLU A 300 -27.33 45.44 55.84
CA GLU A 300 -28.80 45.42 55.88
C GLU A 300 -29.29 44.91 57.25
N HIS A 301 -29.18 45.79 58.25
CA HIS A 301 -29.90 45.62 59.51
C HIS A 301 -31.40 45.43 59.23
N PRO A 302 -32.08 44.44 59.84
CA PRO A 302 -33.50 44.21 59.63
C PRO A 302 -34.27 45.39 60.21
N ARG A 303 -34.69 46.33 59.37
CA ARG A 303 -35.71 47.31 59.76
C ARG A 303 -37.00 46.53 59.98
N HIS A 304 -37.36 46.42 61.25
CA HIS A 304 -38.66 46.01 61.77
C HIS A 304 -39.82 46.27 60.80
N HIS A 305 -40.43 45.21 60.27
CA HIS A 305 -41.83 45.24 59.84
C HIS A 305 -42.71 44.94 61.07
N GLY A 306 -43.51 45.93 61.46
CA GLY A 306 -44.54 45.79 62.49
C GLY A 306 -45.73 44.93 62.04
N PRO A 307 -46.57 44.49 62.99
CA PRO A 307 -47.75 43.67 62.70
C PRO A 307 -48.89 44.58 62.22
N GLY A 308 -49.34 44.40 60.99
CA GLY A 308 -50.44 45.18 60.41
C GLY A 308 -51.22 44.38 59.39
N PHE A 309 -52.45 44.03 59.76
CA PHE A 309 -53.44 43.30 58.98
C PHE A 309 -53.72 43.92 57.59
N GLY A 310 -53.95 43.07 56.59
CA GLY A 310 -54.38 43.51 55.27
C GLY A 310 -54.77 42.35 54.36
N ARG A 311 -55.95 41.78 54.60
CA ARG A 311 -56.64 40.80 53.74
C ARG A 311 -57.02 41.51 52.42
N GLY A 312 -56.49 41.06 51.28
CA GLY A 312 -56.85 41.57 49.95
C GLY A 312 -56.55 40.52 48.86
N PRO A 313 -57.50 40.21 47.96
CA PRO A 313 -57.36 39.11 47.00
C PRO A 313 -56.66 39.59 45.73
N GLY A 314 -55.49 39.03 45.43
CA GLY A 314 -54.74 39.37 44.22
C GLY A 314 -53.31 38.84 44.26
N GLY A 315 -53.15 37.53 44.47
CA GLY A 315 -51.82 36.92 44.52
C GLY A 315 -51.13 36.94 43.14
N PRO A 316 -49.88 37.42 43.02
CA PRO A 316 -49.08 37.17 41.84
C PRO A 316 -48.74 35.68 41.79
N ARG A 317 -49.20 35.00 40.73
CA ARG A 317 -48.98 33.59 40.49
C ARG A 317 -47.48 33.29 40.40
N ARG A 318 -47.04 32.28 41.16
CA ARG A 318 -45.72 31.63 40.99
C ARG A 318 -45.58 31.20 39.53
N PRO A 319 -44.47 31.51 38.84
CA PRO A 319 -44.18 30.91 37.55
C PRO A 319 -43.97 29.41 37.78
N GLN A 320 -44.90 28.61 37.25
CA GLN A 320 -44.73 27.16 37.20
C GLN A 320 -43.67 26.82 36.14
N LEU A 321 -42.93 25.75 36.39
CA LEU A 321 -41.88 25.18 35.54
C LEU A 321 -42.31 24.91 34.08
N ASP A 322 -43.61 24.94 33.77
CA ASP A 322 -44.16 24.84 32.41
C ASP A 322 -43.95 26.10 31.53
N SER A 323 -43.40 27.18 32.08
CA SER A 323 -43.05 28.40 31.30
C SER A 323 -41.59 28.46 30.85
N LEU A 324 -40.76 27.46 31.18
CA LEU A 324 -39.36 27.37 30.74
C LEU A 324 -39.18 26.77 29.33
N PHE A 325 -40.24 26.25 28.69
CA PHE A 325 -40.16 25.62 27.37
C PHE A 325 -41.30 26.02 26.41
N LYS A 326 -41.64 27.32 26.35
CA LYS A 326 -42.43 27.85 25.22
C LYS A 326 -41.66 28.94 24.47
N PRO A 327 -41.55 28.84 23.13
CA PRO A 327 -40.84 29.82 22.31
C PRO A 327 -41.70 31.09 22.19
N GLY A 328 -41.24 32.18 22.77
CA GLY A 328 -41.90 33.48 22.68
C GLY A 328 -41.59 34.19 21.37
N SER A 329 -42.63 34.37 20.55
CA SER A 329 -42.65 35.27 19.41
C SER A 329 -42.68 36.74 19.84
N ALA A 330 -41.80 37.53 19.23
CA ALA A 330 -41.94 38.93 18.79
C ALA A 330 -42.46 40.01 19.74
N ALA A 331 -41.59 40.99 20.04
CA ALA A 331 -41.91 42.41 19.88
C ALA A 331 -40.64 43.23 19.57
N ALA A 332 -40.66 43.82 18.37
CA ALA A 332 -40.02 45.05 17.90
C ALA A 332 -38.85 45.66 18.70
N GLY A 333 -37.67 45.62 18.10
CA GLY A 333 -36.48 46.36 18.51
C GLY A 333 -35.47 46.35 17.38
N ASP A 334 -35.61 47.34 16.51
CA ASP A 334 -34.77 47.71 15.37
C ASP A 334 -33.25 47.53 15.63
N ARG A 335 -32.60 46.62 14.88
CA ARG A 335 -31.17 46.70 14.55
C ARG A 335 -30.78 45.66 13.50
N GLU A 336 -30.37 46.18 12.36
CA GLU A 336 -29.76 45.50 11.24
C GLU A 336 -28.71 44.47 11.68
N ARG A 337 -28.95 43.20 11.38
CA ARG A 337 -27.87 42.24 11.17
C ARG A 337 -28.26 41.18 10.14
N ARG A 338 -27.54 41.28 9.04
CA ARG A 338 -27.42 40.41 7.87
C ARG A 338 -27.38 38.92 8.27
N GLU A 339 -28.40 38.16 7.89
CA GLU A 339 -28.39 36.69 7.93
C GLU A 339 -28.32 36.10 6.52
N VAL A 340 -27.38 35.16 6.39
CA VAL A 340 -27.14 34.30 5.25
C VAL A 340 -28.17 33.17 5.31
N ARG A 341 -28.79 32.89 4.16
CA ARG A 341 -29.90 31.97 3.98
C ARG A 341 -29.37 30.55 3.80
N ASP A 342 -29.50 29.70 4.81
CA ASP A 342 -29.39 28.25 4.66
C ASP A 342 -30.76 27.68 4.23
N ALA A 343 -30.76 26.92 3.15
CA ALA A 343 -31.95 26.34 2.53
C ALA A 343 -32.07 24.86 2.94
N GLU A 344 -33.17 24.51 3.60
CA GLU A 344 -33.62 23.12 3.73
C GLU A 344 -34.49 22.70 2.52
N PRO A 345 -34.45 21.43 2.08
CA PRO A 345 -35.11 20.98 0.86
C PRO A 345 -36.56 20.52 1.11
N LYS A 346 -37.48 21.05 0.30
CA LYS A 346 -38.88 20.62 0.24
C LYS A 346 -39.02 19.32 -0.56
N LYS A 347 -39.61 18.29 0.06
CA LYS A 347 -40.25 17.15 -0.61
C LYS A 347 -41.48 17.61 -1.40
N ALA A 348 -41.65 17.11 -2.62
CA ALA A 348 -42.95 17.04 -3.30
C ALA A 348 -43.03 15.75 -4.13
N ALA A 349 -44.21 15.15 -4.08
CA ALA A 349 -44.57 13.87 -4.68
C ALA A 349 -45.20 14.03 -6.08
N ALA A 350 -45.01 12.98 -6.89
CA ALA A 350 -45.90 12.36 -7.89
C ALA A 350 -46.81 13.21 -8.83
N THR A 351 -46.46 13.19 -10.13
CA THR A 351 -47.22 12.81 -11.39
C THR A 351 -48.67 13.29 -11.64
N PRO A 352 -49.24 13.22 -12.89
CA PRO A 352 -48.69 12.98 -14.24
C PRO A 352 -49.26 13.88 -15.39
N ALA A 353 -48.74 13.60 -16.61
CA ALA A 353 -49.41 13.66 -17.94
C ALA A 353 -49.23 14.91 -18.84
N GLY A 354 -48.84 14.64 -20.10
CA GLY A 354 -49.34 15.38 -21.27
C GLY A 354 -48.32 15.78 -22.34
N ARG A 355 -48.24 15.00 -23.42
CA ARG A 355 -48.07 15.34 -24.87
C ARG A 355 -47.42 16.70 -25.23
N GLY A 356 -46.49 16.84 -26.18
CA GLY A 356 -46.00 15.98 -27.25
C GLY A 356 -45.18 16.81 -28.28
N ARG A 357 -44.90 16.19 -29.45
CA ARG A 357 -44.27 16.71 -30.68
C ARG A 357 -42.75 16.94 -30.66
N GLU A 358 -42.01 16.11 -31.39
CA GLU A 358 -41.66 16.24 -32.83
C GLU A 358 -40.62 17.32 -33.07
N GLN A 359 -39.35 16.90 -33.23
CA GLN A 359 -38.49 17.34 -34.33
C GLN A 359 -37.28 16.41 -34.41
N GLY A 360 -37.11 15.81 -35.59
CA GLY A 360 -36.05 14.87 -35.87
C GLY A 360 -34.72 15.58 -36.09
N GLU A 361 -33.65 14.88 -35.75
CA GLU A 361 -32.33 15.22 -36.25
C GLU A 361 -31.60 13.95 -36.68
N THR A 362 -31.08 14.07 -37.89
CA THR A 362 -30.57 13.08 -38.81
C THR A 362 -29.27 12.42 -38.35
N THR A 363 -29.26 11.10 -38.29
CA THR A 363 -28.04 10.26 -38.29
C THR A 363 -27.37 10.27 -39.68
N PRO A 364 -26.04 10.47 -39.78
CA PRO A 364 -25.33 10.26 -41.03
C PRO A 364 -24.96 8.78 -41.24
N ARG A 365 -25.28 8.29 -42.44
CA ARG A 365 -24.87 6.98 -42.98
C ARG A 365 -23.35 6.91 -43.21
N PRO A 366 -22.70 5.75 -43.01
CA PRO A 366 -21.34 5.52 -43.46
C PRO A 366 -21.27 5.23 -44.97
N ARG A 367 -20.18 5.71 -45.60
CA ARG A 367 -19.84 5.49 -47.01
C ARG A 367 -19.32 4.06 -47.24
N PRO A 368 -19.61 3.43 -48.40
CA PRO A 368 -19.01 2.15 -48.77
C PRO A 368 -17.59 2.36 -49.30
N VAL A 369 -16.64 1.60 -48.76
CA VAL A 369 -15.24 1.53 -49.21
C VAL A 369 -15.14 0.48 -50.32
N ALA A 370 -14.52 0.87 -51.43
CA ALA A 370 -14.27 0.02 -52.59
C ALA A 370 -13.23 -1.09 -52.29
N PRO A 371 -13.26 -2.23 -52.98
CA PRO A 371 -12.29 -3.30 -52.79
C PRO A 371 -10.97 -2.99 -53.52
N VAL A 372 -9.85 -3.12 -52.79
CA VAL A 372 -8.49 -3.08 -53.34
C VAL A 372 -8.13 -4.48 -53.82
N GLU A 373 -7.81 -4.61 -55.10
CA GLU A 373 -7.32 -5.84 -55.72
C GLU A 373 -5.88 -6.12 -55.24
N HIS A 374 -5.66 -7.28 -54.62
CA HIS A 374 -4.33 -7.83 -54.35
C HIS A 374 -3.86 -8.64 -55.56
N GLY A 375 -2.79 -8.16 -56.22
CA GLY A 375 -2.05 -8.93 -57.21
C GLY A 375 -1.26 -10.08 -56.58
N PRO A 376 -1.01 -11.18 -57.31
CA PRO A 376 -0.30 -12.34 -56.78
C PRO A 376 1.23 -12.13 -56.83
N GLU A 377 1.86 -12.02 -55.65
CA GLU A 377 3.31 -12.15 -55.50
C GLU A 377 3.73 -13.62 -55.60
N GLN A 378 4.73 -13.88 -56.46
CA GLN A 378 5.38 -15.17 -56.64
C GLN A 378 6.33 -15.49 -55.47
N PRO A 379 6.38 -16.74 -54.98
CA PRO A 379 7.32 -17.11 -53.93
C PRO A 379 8.71 -17.42 -54.51
N SER A 380 9.69 -16.59 -54.13
CA SER A 380 11.12 -16.85 -54.30
C SER A 380 11.56 -18.01 -53.40
N ARG A 381 12.04 -19.09 -54.03
CA ARG A 381 12.69 -20.24 -53.37
C ARG A 381 14.00 -19.79 -52.71
N ILE A 382 14.05 -19.82 -51.39
CA ILE A 382 15.30 -19.83 -50.61
C ILE A 382 15.56 -21.28 -50.19
N SER A 383 16.66 -21.85 -50.67
CA SER A 383 17.15 -23.17 -50.27
C SER A 383 17.66 -23.12 -48.83
N ILE A 384 16.94 -23.77 -47.92
CA ILE A 384 17.39 -24.02 -46.55
C ILE A 384 18.26 -25.28 -46.57
N GLN A 385 19.52 -25.12 -46.16
CA GLN A 385 20.42 -26.23 -45.85
C GLN A 385 19.89 -26.96 -44.62
N THR A 386 19.51 -28.22 -44.81
CA THR A 386 19.15 -29.16 -43.76
C THR A 386 20.38 -29.51 -42.92
N SER A 387 20.50 -28.88 -41.75
CA SER A 387 21.38 -29.34 -40.68
C SER A 387 20.80 -30.62 -40.07
N SER A 388 21.69 -31.58 -39.82
CA SER A 388 21.40 -32.90 -39.27
C SER A 388 20.61 -32.81 -37.95
N ALA A 389 19.49 -33.53 -37.89
CA ALA A 389 18.67 -33.66 -36.70
C ALA A 389 19.49 -34.24 -35.53
N PRO A 390 19.57 -33.55 -34.38
CA PRO A 390 20.16 -34.11 -33.18
C PRO A 390 19.30 -35.27 -32.68
N SER A 391 19.95 -36.37 -32.28
CA SER A 391 19.31 -37.52 -31.64
C SER A 391 18.52 -37.06 -30.41
N PRO A 392 17.33 -37.63 -30.12
CA PRO A 392 16.51 -37.23 -28.99
C PRO A 392 17.27 -37.50 -27.69
N THR A 393 17.83 -36.46 -27.09
CA THR A 393 18.45 -36.54 -25.78
C THR A 393 17.37 -36.84 -24.75
N THR A 394 17.50 -37.99 -24.09
CA THR A 394 16.53 -38.46 -23.10
C THR A 394 16.58 -37.53 -21.88
N ILE A 395 15.45 -36.88 -21.57
CA ILE A 395 15.32 -36.00 -20.40
C ILE A 395 15.19 -36.88 -19.16
N GLU A 396 16.07 -36.68 -18.16
CA GLU A 396 16.06 -37.41 -16.89
C GLU A 396 15.50 -36.55 -15.74
N LYS A 397 15.05 -37.20 -14.66
CA LYS A 397 14.66 -36.51 -13.42
C LYS A 397 15.88 -35.80 -12.84
N GLY A 398 15.71 -34.54 -12.46
CA GLY A 398 16.77 -33.65 -11.98
C GLY A 398 17.47 -32.87 -13.10
N ALA A 399 17.19 -33.15 -14.37
CA ALA A 399 17.77 -32.40 -15.47
C ALA A 399 17.26 -30.96 -15.52
N ARG A 400 18.15 -30.03 -15.87
CA ARG A 400 17.79 -28.64 -16.15
C ARG A 400 17.26 -28.52 -17.56
N VAL A 401 16.06 -28.02 -17.68
CA VAL A 401 15.34 -27.88 -18.95
C VAL A 401 14.89 -26.44 -19.14
N ARG A 402 14.89 -25.98 -20.38
CA ARG A 402 14.29 -24.73 -20.80
C ARG A 402 12.97 -25.03 -21.49
N VAL A 403 11.94 -24.29 -21.12
CA VAL A 403 10.62 -24.37 -21.73
C VAL A 403 10.65 -23.65 -23.08
N LEU A 404 10.23 -24.32 -24.15
CA LEU A 404 10.23 -23.75 -25.51
C LEU A 404 8.99 -22.91 -25.80
N ARG A 405 7.83 -23.28 -25.25
CA ARG A 405 6.52 -22.70 -25.61
C ARG A 405 5.61 -22.55 -24.39
N GLY A 406 4.56 -21.74 -24.54
CA GLY A 406 3.58 -21.48 -23.48
C GLY A 406 3.95 -20.30 -22.58
N ALA A 407 3.21 -20.13 -21.48
CA ALA A 407 3.34 -18.99 -20.57
C ALA A 407 4.72 -18.90 -19.88
N PHE A 408 5.47 -20.00 -19.89
CA PHE A 408 6.80 -20.10 -19.31
C PHE A 408 7.92 -20.20 -20.36
N ALA A 409 7.65 -19.87 -21.62
CA ALA A 409 8.67 -19.90 -22.67
C ALA A 409 9.98 -19.18 -22.26
N GLU A 410 11.10 -19.79 -22.61
CA GLU A 410 12.48 -19.42 -22.25
C GLU A 410 12.85 -19.54 -20.76
N LYS A 411 11.93 -19.90 -19.87
CA LYS A 411 12.26 -20.14 -18.46
C LYS A 411 13.00 -21.46 -18.28
N ILE A 412 13.97 -21.45 -17.37
CA ILE A 412 14.77 -22.62 -17.00
C ILE A 412 14.18 -23.21 -15.72
N GLY A 413 13.96 -24.52 -15.71
CA GLY A 413 13.50 -25.26 -14.54
C GLY A 413 14.23 -26.58 -14.37
N VAL A 414 13.89 -27.28 -13.29
CA VAL A 414 14.41 -28.62 -12.98
C VAL A 414 13.28 -29.62 -13.08
N VAL A 415 13.49 -30.71 -13.81
CA VAL A 415 12.50 -31.80 -13.92
C VAL A 415 12.40 -32.52 -12.58
N ASN A 416 11.25 -32.41 -11.92
CA ASN A 416 11.01 -33.02 -10.61
C ASN A 416 10.46 -34.46 -10.75
N GLU A 417 9.64 -34.70 -11.75
CA GLU A 417 9.02 -36.01 -12.04
C GLU A 417 8.70 -36.13 -13.54
N LEU A 418 8.80 -37.33 -14.08
CA LEU A 418 8.37 -37.64 -15.45
C LEU A 418 7.09 -38.47 -15.36
N ASP A 419 6.00 -37.95 -15.91
CA ASP A 419 4.78 -38.71 -16.11
C ASP A 419 5.00 -39.54 -17.39
N GLY A 420 4.97 -40.87 -17.28
CA GLY A 420 5.23 -41.80 -18.38
C GLY A 420 4.33 -41.64 -19.63
N ARG A 421 3.43 -40.65 -19.62
CA ARG A 421 2.60 -40.19 -20.75
C ARG A 421 3.24 -39.06 -21.58
N GLY A 422 4.54 -38.82 -21.45
CA GLY A 422 5.25 -37.78 -22.21
C GLY A 422 5.17 -36.38 -21.59
N GLY A 423 4.71 -36.25 -20.35
CA GLY A 423 4.75 -35.00 -19.59
C GLY A 423 5.85 -35.02 -18.53
N ALA A 424 6.39 -33.86 -18.19
CA ALA A 424 7.31 -33.67 -17.09
C ALA A 424 6.73 -32.64 -16.11
N ARG A 425 6.78 -32.93 -14.81
CA ARG A 425 6.56 -31.93 -13.76
C ARG A 425 7.86 -31.16 -13.58
N VAL A 426 7.89 -29.92 -14.05
CA VAL A 426 9.06 -29.05 -14.02
C VAL A 426 8.88 -28.00 -12.93
N MET A 427 9.90 -27.85 -12.10
CA MET A 427 9.99 -26.80 -11.09
C MET A 427 10.70 -25.59 -11.72
N LEU A 428 9.95 -24.53 -11.99
CA LEU A 428 10.39 -23.24 -12.51
C LEU A 428 10.41 -22.29 -11.32
N GLY A 429 11.57 -22.15 -10.67
CA GLY A 429 11.72 -21.40 -9.41
C GLY A 429 10.76 -21.87 -8.31
N LEU A 430 9.78 -21.04 -7.93
CA LEU A 430 8.74 -21.35 -6.94
C LEU A 430 7.53 -22.09 -7.52
N LEU A 431 7.38 -22.11 -8.84
CA LEU A 431 6.24 -22.72 -9.53
C LEU A 431 6.55 -24.17 -9.93
N SER A 432 5.61 -25.08 -9.68
CA SER A 432 5.64 -26.43 -10.23
C SER A 432 4.53 -26.57 -11.25
N THR A 433 4.89 -26.78 -12.52
CA THR A 433 3.92 -26.96 -13.61
C THR A 433 4.20 -28.25 -14.40
N ARG A 434 3.19 -28.73 -15.12
CA ARG A 434 3.26 -29.92 -15.97
C ARG A 434 3.44 -29.48 -17.41
N ILE A 435 4.58 -29.81 -18.00
CA ILE A 435 4.96 -29.42 -19.37
C ILE A 435 5.15 -30.68 -20.21
N ASP A 436 4.76 -30.62 -21.48
CA ASP A 436 5.03 -31.71 -22.42
C ASP A 436 6.56 -31.82 -22.64
N THR A 437 7.10 -33.04 -22.63
CA THR A 437 8.53 -33.28 -22.87
C THR A 437 9.01 -32.78 -24.23
N THR A 438 8.12 -32.66 -25.21
CA THR A 438 8.40 -32.08 -26.54
C THR A 438 8.62 -30.55 -26.51
N ASP A 439 8.10 -29.87 -25.49
CA ASP A 439 8.28 -28.43 -25.27
C ASP A 439 9.44 -28.13 -24.30
N LEU A 440 10.30 -29.11 -24.03
CA LEU A 440 11.46 -28.97 -23.15
C LEU A 440 12.75 -29.21 -23.92
N VAL A 441 13.75 -28.35 -23.69
CA VAL A 441 15.11 -28.52 -24.20
C VAL A 441 16.08 -28.57 -23.05
N LEU A 442 16.97 -29.57 -23.05
CA LEU A 442 18.04 -29.68 -22.07
C LEU A 442 18.95 -28.46 -22.13
N VAL A 443 19.11 -27.79 -20.99
CA VAL A 443 20.11 -26.74 -20.83
C VAL A 443 21.37 -27.41 -20.32
N PRO A 444 22.44 -27.54 -21.13
CA PRO A 444 23.70 -28.08 -20.64
C PRO A 444 24.17 -27.20 -19.48
N ASP A 445 24.42 -27.82 -18.32
CA ASP A 445 24.84 -27.11 -17.12
C ASP A 445 26.22 -26.49 -17.38
N ALA A 446 26.25 -25.21 -17.71
CA ALA A 446 27.50 -24.46 -17.91
C ALA A 446 28.31 -24.27 -16.61
N ARG A 447 27.85 -24.84 -15.49
CA ARG A 447 28.60 -24.96 -14.24
C ARG A 447 29.43 -26.25 -14.26
N GLU A 448 30.36 -26.37 -15.19
CA GLU A 448 31.63 -27.03 -14.87
C GLU A 448 32.28 -26.18 -13.77
N ARG A 449 32.03 -26.54 -12.50
CA ARG A 449 32.95 -26.13 -11.44
C ARG A 449 34.33 -26.61 -11.89
N PRO A 450 35.35 -25.75 -12.03
CA PRO A 450 36.70 -26.22 -12.28
C PRO A 450 37.02 -27.24 -11.19
N ALA A 451 37.30 -28.48 -11.59
CA ALA A 451 37.64 -29.55 -10.67
C ALA A 451 38.85 -29.08 -9.85
N LEU A 452 38.61 -28.73 -8.59
CA LEU A 452 39.67 -28.49 -7.62
C LEU A 452 40.46 -29.79 -7.53
N GLN A 453 41.60 -29.85 -8.22
CA GLN A 453 42.56 -30.92 -8.05
C GLN A 453 42.93 -30.95 -6.57
N SER A 454 42.51 -32.02 -5.90
CA SER A 454 42.82 -32.28 -4.50
C SER A 454 44.34 -32.38 -4.34
N SER A 455 44.98 -31.29 -3.91
CA SER A 455 46.38 -31.25 -3.51
C SER A 455 46.54 -31.99 -2.18
N HIS A 456 46.66 -33.31 -2.24
CA HIS A 456 47.21 -34.13 -1.15
C HIS A 456 48.69 -34.38 -1.44
N ARG A 457 49.54 -33.38 -1.21
CA ARG A 457 50.98 -33.62 -1.02
C ARG A 457 51.20 -34.05 0.44
N LYS A 458 51.52 -35.33 0.64
CA LYS A 458 52.11 -35.84 1.90
C LYS A 458 53.42 -35.07 2.19
N PRO A 459 53.62 -34.51 3.40
CA PRO A 459 54.93 -34.01 3.77
C PRO A 459 55.92 -35.18 3.93
N ALA A 460 57.07 -35.08 3.26
CA ALA A 460 58.16 -36.03 3.40
C ALA A 460 58.82 -35.86 4.77
N THR A 461 58.91 -36.95 5.53
CA THR A 461 59.65 -37.06 6.78
C THR A 461 61.16 -36.81 6.56
N PRO A 462 61.81 -35.96 7.38
CA PRO A 462 63.26 -35.76 7.30
C PRO A 462 64.01 -36.98 7.88
N LYS A 463 65.02 -37.43 7.13
CA LYS A 463 65.94 -38.50 7.53
C LYS A 463 66.98 -37.94 8.49
N ALA A 464 67.12 -38.57 9.65
CA ALA A 464 68.13 -38.24 10.66
C ALA A 464 69.57 -38.44 10.13
N ARG A 465 70.46 -37.52 10.53
CA ARG A 465 71.87 -37.78 10.78
C ARG A 465 72.33 -36.95 11.96
#